data_AF-A0A2G9URF5-F1
#
_entry.id   AF-A0A2G9URF5-F1
#
_cell.length_a   1.000
_cell.length_b   1.000
_cell.length_c   1.000
_cell.angle_alpha   90.00
_cell.angle_beta   90.00
_cell.angle_gamma   90.00
#
_symmetry.space_group_name_H-M   'P 1'
#
loop_
_entity.id
_entity.type
_entity.pdbx_description
1 polymer ?
#
loop_
_entity_poly.entity_id
_entity_poly.type
_entity_poly.pdbx_seq_one_letter_code
_entity_poly.pdbx_strand_id
1 'polypeptide(L)'
;MAQFATQCREANPEISEWSTPVPGSSESDFVYGEIVRSALEDIPLSDQTASLMMDDERGSVIKLDLSRLPEISIFPGQMGPLVDCKNTFMQRPEFPETYDSVMNQLMRNIAKCLEGCRTEVIMQPAPFRDACCDKVFPAPPFQFTSDVVKKMGRRLHCVPDPCVARINGVEVAFTGSEVVVHLSKNEWHRSPNQENQDRITRLNSHLLDQRSLYPLSPPAIPSSTEELTKLCSLRTAPHVVICSSLLAASIKNINNSIVANPGIMARGGSGTFLRCEFSTSVAQDASNLPDCSRFEIVKL
;
A
#
# COMPACT_ATOMS: atom_id res chain seq x y z
N MET A 1 12.59 -0.17 -17.14
CA MET A 1 11.15 -0.51 -17.10
C MET A 1 10.77 -1.78 -17.87
N ALA A 2 11.49 -2.14 -18.94
CA ALA A 2 11.23 -3.22 -19.89
C ALA A 2 10.46 -4.48 -19.40
N GLN A 3 10.79 -5.09 -18.25
CA GLN A 3 10.08 -6.31 -17.80
C GLN A 3 8.58 -6.07 -17.53
N PHE A 4 8.22 -4.91 -16.97
CA PHE A 4 6.82 -4.51 -16.77
C PHE A 4 6.13 -4.26 -18.12
N ALA A 5 6.82 -3.59 -19.05
CA ALA A 5 6.32 -3.36 -20.41
C ALA A 5 6.08 -4.66 -21.19
N THR A 6 6.94 -5.68 -21.03
CA THR A 6 6.70 -7.01 -21.60
C THR A 6 5.42 -7.62 -21.04
N GLN A 7 5.19 -7.56 -19.72
CA GLN A 7 3.96 -8.07 -19.09
C GLN A 7 2.71 -7.27 -19.47
N CYS A 8 2.82 -5.96 -19.67
CA CYS A 8 1.74 -5.14 -20.20
C CYS A 8 1.37 -5.55 -21.62
N ARG A 9 2.36 -5.84 -22.48
CA ARG A 9 2.13 -6.35 -23.83
C ARG A 9 1.52 -7.75 -23.85
N GLU A 10 1.98 -8.64 -22.97
CA GLU A 10 1.42 -9.99 -22.81
C GLU A 10 -0.05 -9.97 -22.33
N ALA A 11 -0.45 -8.94 -21.58
CA ALA A 11 -1.80 -8.80 -21.03
C ALA A 11 -2.80 -8.06 -21.96
N ASN A 12 -2.31 -7.28 -22.94
CA ASN A 12 -3.11 -6.43 -23.82
C ASN A 12 -2.77 -6.73 -25.29
N PRO A 13 -3.48 -7.68 -25.95
CA PRO A 13 -3.16 -8.17 -27.30
C PRO A 13 -3.18 -7.12 -28.42
N GLU A 14 -3.77 -5.95 -28.18
CA GLU A 14 -3.73 -4.80 -29.07
C GLU A 14 -2.33 -4.16 -29.18
N ILE A 15 -1.47 -4.36 -28.18
CA ILE A 15 -0.09 -3.83 -28.17
C ILE A 15 0.79 -4.73 -29.05
N SER A 16 0.83 -4.45 -30.36
CA SER A 16 1.70 -5.16 -31.30
C SER A 16 3.18 -5.00 -30.95
N GLU A 17 3.60 -3.77 -30.73
CA GLU A 17 4.98 -3.40 -30.36
C GLU A 17 5.01 -2.11 -29.55
N TRP A 18 6.15 -1.86 -28.89
CA TRP A 18 6.44 -0.60 -28.21
C TRP A 18 7.23 0.29 -29.16
N SER A 19 6.76 1.52 -29.37
CA SER A 19 7.22 2.45 -30.40
C SER A 19 7.72 3.77 -29.79
N THR A 20 8.46 4.56 -30.57
CA THR A 20 8.79 5.95 -30.24
C THR A 20 7.91 6.87 -31.10
N PRO A 21 6.95 7.61 -30.52
CA PRO A 21 5.99 8.40 -31.28
C PRO A 21 6.65 9.41 -32.21
N VAL A 22 6.24 9.39 -33.47
CA VAL A 22 6.74 10.32 -34.48
C VAL A 22 5.90 11.61 -34.45
N PRO A 23 6.48 12.80 -34.18
CA PRO A 23 5.71 14.04 -34.11
C PRO A 23 4.96 14.34 -35.41
N GLY A 24 3.63 14.42 -35.32
CA GLY A 24 2.75 14.63 -36.47
C GLY A 24 2.23 13.34 -37.13
N SER A 25 2.54 12.16 -36.58
CA SER A 25 1.85 10.92 -36.95
C SER A 25 0.35 10.99 -36.66
N SER A 26 -0.44 10.27 -37.47
CA SER A 26 -1.86 10.00 -37.24
C SER A 26 -2.14 8.56 -36.79
N GLU A 27 -1.09 7.77 -36.58
CA GLU A 27 -1.18 6.37 -36.14
C GLU A 27 -1.20 6.29 -34.60
N SER A 28 -1.75 5.20 -34.05
CA SER A 28 -1.87 5.00 -32.60
C SER A 28 -0.64 4.26 -32.06
N ASP A 29 0.37 5.02 -31.64
CA ASP A 29 1.59 4.50 -31.02
C ASP A 29 1.33 3.96 -29.60
N PHE A 30 1.90 2.80 -29.26
CA PHE A 30 1.98 2.30 -27.88
C PHE A 30 3.34 2.64 -27.26
N VAL A 31 3.32 3.26 -26.08
CA VAL A 31 4.51 3.75 -25.36
C VAL A 31 4.55 3.29 -23.91
N TYR A 32 5.76 3.18 -23.36
CA TYR A 32 5.99 2.97 -21.94
C TYR A 32 7.17 3.82 -21.45
N GLY A 33 7.18 4.12 -20.15
CA GLY A 33 8.15 5.02 -19.53
C GLY A 33 7.73 5.39 -18.11
N GLU A 34 8.52 6.25 -17.47
CA GLU A 34 8.26 6.79 -16.13
C GLU A 34 7.55 8.15 -16.25
N ILE A 35 6.53 8.41 -15.42
CA ILE A 35 5.86 9.72 -15.41
C ILE A 35 6.72 10.71 -14.64
N VAL A 36 7.24 11.71 -15.34
CA VAL A 36 8.13 12.76 -14.82
C VAL A 36 7.46 14.14 -14.89
N ARG A 37 7.98 15.08 -14.10
CA ARG A 37 7.64 16.51 -14.23
C ARG A 37 8.54 17.15 -15.28
N SER A 38 7.98 18.08 -16.05
CA SER A 38 8.75 18.99 -16.91
C SER A 38 9.82 19.73 -16.09
N ALA A 39 10.99 19.98 -16.69
CA ALA A 39 12.24 20.34 -16.02
C ALA A 39 12.34 21.81 -15.52
N LEU A 40 11.25 22.35 -14.96
CA LEU A 40 11.22 23.59 -14.21
C LEU A 40 10.72 23.27 -12.79
N GLU A 41 11.59 23.46 -11.81
CA GLU A 41 11.37 22.99 -10.42
C GLU A 41 10.21 23.73 -9.71
N ASP A 42 9.74 23.12 -8.62
CA ASP A 42 8.60 23.55 -7.78
C ASP A 42 7.20 23.66 -8.42
N ILE A 43 7.01 23.40 -9.72
CA ILE A 43 5.66 23.28 -10.29
C ILE A 43 5.09 21.86 -10.00
N PRO A 44 3.86 21.72 -9.46
CA PRO A 44 3.19 20.43 -9.34
C PRO A 44 3.01 19.72 -10.69
N LEU A 45 2.72 18.42 -10.64
CA LEU A 45 2.29 17.67 -11.81
C LEU A 45 0.95 18.26 -12.34
N SER A 46 0.77 18.31 -13.66
CA SER A 46 -0.41 18.88 -14.34
C SER A 46 -0.51 18.41 -15.79
N ASP A 47 -1.63 18.61 -16.49
CA ASP A 47 -1.69 18.49 -17.97
C ASP A 47 -0.68 19.41 -18.68
N GLN A 48 -0.21 20.46 -18.00
CA GLN A 48 0.81 21.35 -18.56
C GLN A 48 2.24 20.88 -18.29
N THR A 49 2.48 20.04 -17.27
CA THR A 49 3.81 19.64 -16.76
C THR A 49 4.06 18.14 -16.69
N ALA A 50 3.07 17.29 -16.96
CA ALA A 50 3.20 15.83 -17.00
C ALA A 50 3.80 15.35 -18.32
N SER A 51 4.90 14.61 -18.21
CA SER A 51 5.58 13.97 -19.33
C SER A 51 5.91 12.51 -19.01
N LEU A 52 6.06 11.70 -20.05
CA LEU A 52 6.61 10.36 -19.99
C LEU A 52 8.08 10.41 -20.37
N MET A 53 8.97 9.92 -19.50
CA MET A 53 10.37 9.64 -19.82
C MET A 53 10.48 8.19 -20.31
N MET A 54 10.80 7.99 -21.58
CA MET A 54 10.87 6.67 -22.20
C MET A 54 12.07 5.85 -21.72
N ASP A 55 11.91 4.52 -21.69
CA ASP A 55 12.97 3.54 -21.42
C ASP A 55 13.84 3.31 -22.69
N ASP A 56 14.25 4.39 -23.36
CA ASP A 56 15.09 4.39 -24.58
C ASP A 56 16.54 4.82 -24.29
N GLU A 57 17.46 4.63 -25.25
CA GLU A 57 18.89 4.99 -25.08
C GLU A 57 19.16 6.49 -24.87
N ARG A 58 18.13 7.34 -24.92
CA ARG A 58 18.23 8.81 -24.90
C ARG A 58 17.48 9.46 -23.73
N GLY A 59 16.67 8.71 -23.00
CA GLY A 59 15.76 9.24 -21.99
C GLY A 59 14.70 10.16 -22.58
N SER A 60 14.18 9.85 -23.77
CA SER A 60 13.28 10.75 -24.52
C SER A 60 12.03 11.14 -23.71
N VAL A 61 11.73 12.45 -23.62
CA VAL A 61 10.63 12.99 -22.80
C VAL A 61 9.47 13.48 -23.67
N ILE A 62 8.27 12.89 -23.48
CA ILE A 62 7.06 13.15 -24.27
C ILE A 62 5.95 13.71 -23.38
N LYS A 63 5.37 14.86 -23.72
CA LYS A 63 4.25 15.44 -22.96
C LYS A 63 2.93 14.68 -23.24
N LEU A 64 2.15 14.40 -22.19
CA LEU A 64 0.95 13.57 -22.28
C LEU A 64 -0.36 14.39 -22.32
N ASP A 65 -1.28 14.04 -23.22
CA ASP A 65 -2.70 14.39 -23.13
C ASP A 65 -3.47 13.23 -22.50
N LEU A 66 -4.03 13.45 -21.32
CA LEU A 66 -4.69 12.43 -20.49
C LEU A 66 -6.22 12.58 -20.44
N SER A 67 -6.80 13.32 -21.39
CA SER A 67 -8.20 13.80 -21.38
C SER A 67 -9.32 12.74 -21.48
N ARG A 68 -9.04 11.44 -21.39
CA ARG A 68 -9.98 10.35 -21.81
C ARG A 68 -10.20 9.18 -20.83
N LEU A 69 -9.69 9.20 -19.59
CA LEU A 69 -9.71 8.03 -18.68
C LEU A 69 -10.63 8.19 -17.45
N PRO A 70 -11.48 7.18 -17.09
CA PRO A 70 -12.34 7.15 -15.88
C PRO A 70 -11.80 6.29 -14.71
N GLU A 71 -12.51 6.23 -13.56
CA GLU A 71 -12.02 5.76 -12.22
C GLU A 71 -12.94 4.70 -11.51
N ILE A 72 -12.42 3.82 -10.61
CA ILE A 72 -13.11 3.08 -9.47
C ILE A 72 -12.18 2.03 -8.75
N SER A 73 -12.25 1.61 -7.45
CA SER A 73 -12.66 2.27 -6.17
C SER A 73 -12.33 1.60 -4.76
N ILE A 74 -11.21 1.88 -4.06
CA ILE A 74 -10.86 1.61 -2.58
C ILE A 74 -11.23 0.24 -1.88
N PHE A 75 -11.53 0.02 -0.55
CA PHE A 75 -10.69 -0.03 0.72
C PHE A 75 -11.19 -1.09 1.83
N PRO A 76 -10.48 -1.67 2.90
CA PRO A 76 -10.12 -1.20 4.32
C PRO A 76 -8.96 -1.88 5.25
N GLY A 77 -8.50 -1.34 6.43
CA GLY A 77 -7.80 -2.09 7.58
C GLY A 77 -6.45 -1.60 8.23
N GLN A 78 -6.24 -1.53 9.59
CA GLN A 78 -5.04 -0.85 10.22
C GLN A 78 -3.90 -1.72 10.74
N MET A 79 -2.69 -1.26 10.40
CA MET A 79 -1.40 -1.70 10.92
C MET A 79 -0.68 -0.44 11.42
N GLY A 80 -0.68 -0.24 12.73
CA GLY A 80 -0.17 0.96 13.40
C GLY A 80 0.84 0.59 14.49
N PRO A 81 1.59 1.57 15.01
CA PRO A 81 2.67 1.30 15.95
C PRO A 81 2.15 0.71 17.26
N LEU A 82 2.91 -0.23 17.83
CA LEU A 82 2.71 -0.70 19.21
C LEU A 82 3.37 0.26 20.20
N VAL A 83 4.52 0.84 19.83
CA VAL A 83 5.27 1.76 20.70
C VAL A 83 5.55 3.04 19.91
N ASP A 84 4.53 3.90 19.80
CA ASP A 84 4.62 5.13 19.00
C ASP A 84 5.69 6.10 19.56
N CYS A 85 6.75 6.32 18.79
CA CYS A 85 7.83 7.27 19.09
C CYS A 85 7.37 8.72 19.19
N LYS A 86 6.13 9.05 18.80
CA LYS A 86 5.49 10.36 18.99
C LYS A 86 4.72 10.49 20.31
N ASN A 87 4.72 9.45 21.16
CA ASN A 87 4.06 9.48 22.47
C ASN A 87 4.83 10.35 23.48
N THR A 88 4.27 11.51 23.82
CA THR A 88 4.85 12.50 24.74
C THR A 88 4.90 12.09 26.22
N PHE A 89 4.40 10.91 26.57
CA PHE A 89 4.65 10.30 27.88
C PHE A 89 5.95 9.48 27.87
N MET A 90 6.22 8.73 26.80
CA MET A 90 7.43 7.90 26.69
C MET A 90 8.68 8.71 26.33
N GLN A 91 8.51 9.93 25.78
CA GLN A 91 9.60 10.88 25.50
C GLN A 91 10.13 11.63 26.75
N ARG A 92 9.62 11.32 27.96
CA ARG A 92 9.98 12.05 29.18
C ARG A 92 11.28 11.53 29.80
N PRO A 93 12.15 12.39 30.37
CA PRO A 93 13.38 11.96 31.06
C PRO A 93 13.13 10.95 32.19
N GLU A 94 11.94 10.98 32.80
CA GLU A 94 11.55 10.11 33.91
C GLU A 94 10.90 8.79 33.46
N PHE A 95 10.83 8.50 32.15
CA PHE A 95 10.25 7.25 31.66
C PHE A 95 11.19 6.07 31.96
N PRO A 96 10.79 5.08 32.79
CA PRO A 96 11.72 4.14 33.41
C PRO A 96 11.98 2.85 32.60
N GLU A 97 11.30 2.66 31.47
CA GLU A 97 11.40 1.45 30.65
C GLU A 97 12.05 1.72 29.29
N THR A 98 12.68 0.70 28.70
CA THR A 98 13.07 0.75 27.28
C THR A 98 11.85 0.51 26.39
N TYR A 99 11.87 1.03 25.16
CA TYR A 99 10.81 0.79 24.18
C TYR A 99 10.60 -0.71 23.92
N ASP A 100 11.67 -1.51 23.91
CA ASP A 100 11.60 -2.98 23.79
C ASP A 100 10.92 -3.65 24.99
N SER A 101 11.11 -3.15 26.21
CA SER A 101 10.40 -3.65 27.40
C SER A 101 8.90 -3.45 27.25
N VAL A 102 8.49 -2.23 26.88
CA VAL A 102 7.09 -1.86 26.62
C VAL A 102 6.51 -2.73 25.50
N MET A 103 7.20 -2.86 24.37
CA MET A 103 6.77 -3.65 23.22
C MET A 103 6.53 -5.12 23.59
N ASN A 104 7.50 -5.75 24.27
CA ASN A 104 7.36 -7.14 24.69
C ASN A 104 6.31 -7.30 25.81
N GLN A 105 6.09 -6.28 26.65
CA GLN A 105 5.03 -6.30 27.66
C GLN A 105 3.62 -6.18 27.04
N LEU A 106 3.45 -5.35 26.00
CA LEU A 106 2.22 -5.30 25.21
C LEU A 106 1.94 -6.67 24.56
N MET A 107 2.95 -7.32 23.98
CA MET A 107 2.79 -8.66 23.42
C MET A 107 2.53 -9.74 24.48
N ARG A 108 3.12 -9.65 25.69
CA ARG A 108 2.75 -10.52 26.82
C ARG A 108 1.29 -10.34 27.26
N ASN A 109 0.78 -9.10 27.21
CA ASN A 109 -0.62 -8.80 27.50
C ASN A 109 -1.55 -9.40 26.42
N ILE A 110 -1.25 -9.19 25.13
CA ILE A 110 -1.99 -9.80 24.01
C ILE A 110 -1.99 -11.34 24.12
N ALA A 111 -0.83 -11.95 24.38
CA ALA A 111 -0.69 -13.39 24.55
C ALA A 111 -1.49 -13.97 25.74
N LYS A 112 -1.79 -13.15 26.75
CA LYS A 112 -2.69 -13.47 27.87
C LYS A 112 -4.17 -13.28 27.50
N CYS A 113 -4.51 -12.21 26.78
CA CYS A 113 -5.89 -11.97 26.33
C CYS A 113 -6.38 -13.01 25.31
N LEU A 114 -5.46 -13.59 24.52
CA LEU A 114 -5.75 -14.67 23.59
C LEU A 114 -5.57 -16.07 24.21
N GLU A 115 -5.41 -16.21 25.52
CA GLU A 115 -5.16 -17.51 26.15
C GLU A 115 -6.41 -18.42 26.06
N GLY A 116 -6.26 -19.62 25.48
CA GLY A 116 -7.37 -20.49 25.08
C GLY A 116 -8.01 -20.17 23.72
N CYS A 117 -7.75 -19.00 23.13
CA CYS A 117 -8.26 -18.63 21.81
C CYS A 117 -7.46 -19.26 20.66
N ARG A 118 -8.16 -19.67 19.60
CA ARG A 118 -7.59 -20.12 18.32
C ARG A 118 -7.12 -18.97 17.40
N THR A 119 -7.29 -17.72 17.84
CA THR A 119 -6.90 -16.53 17.08
C THR A 119 -5.40 -16.51 16.80
N GLU A 120 -5.04 -16.32 15.54
CA GLU A 120 -3.67 -16.07 15.11
C GLU A 120 -3.46 -14.57 14.83
N VAL A 121 -2.23 -14.09 15.03
CA VAL A 121 -1.85 -12.67 14.97
C VAL A 121 -0.73 -12.52 13.94
N ILE A 122 -1.01 -11.80 12.87
CA ILE A 122 0.00 -11.31 11.92
C ILE A 122 0.48 -9.96 12.44
N MET A 123 1.80 -9.75 12.46
CA MET A 123 2.46 -8.68 13.20
C MET A 123 3.50 -7.97 12.32
N GLN A 124 3.20 -6.75 11.88
CA GLN A 124 4.01 -5.94 10.94
C GLN A 124 4.53 -4.67 11.63
N PRO A 125 5.77 -4.20 11.35
CA PRO A 125 6.27 -2.91 11.82
C PRO A 125 5.59 -1.72 11.14
N ALA A 126 5.49 -0.59 11.85
CA ALA A 126 5.23 0.72 11.26
C ALA A 126 6.50 1.60 11.41
N PRO A 127 7.52 1.43 10.54
CA PRO A 127 8.91 1.89 10.80
C PRO A 127 9.06 3.40 11.07
N PHE A 128 8.18 4.25 10.53
CA PHE A 128 8.21 5.70 10.77
C PHE A 128 7.45 6.15 12.02
N ARG A 129 6.90 5.20 12.81
CA ARG A 129 6.20 5.46 14.07
C ARG A 129 6.62 4.54 15.21
N ASP A 130 6.96 3.28 14.99
CA ASP A 130 7.45 2.42 16.07
C ASP A 130 8.84 2.86 16.55
N ALA A 131 9.00 2.99 17.87
CA ALA A 131 10.26 3.36 18.52
C ALA A 131 11.28 2.20 18.57
N CYS A 132 10.86 0.98 18.24
CA CYS A 132 11.68 -0.24 18.24
C CYS A 132 12.09 -0.67 16.81
N CYS A 133 11.99 0.23 15.82
CA CYS A 133 12.29 -0.04 14.41
C CYS A 133 13.28 0.97 13.85
N ASP A 134 14.12 0.52 12.92
CA ASP A 134 14.87 1.40 12.04
C ASP A 134 13.91 2.17 11.11
N LYS A 135 14.20 3.46 10.90
CA LYS A 135 13.31 4.38 10.18
C LYS A 135 13.55 4.31 8.66
N VAL A 136 13.44 3.12 8.12
CA VAL A 136 13.61 2.77 6.71
C VAL A 136 12.42 1.96 6.21
N PHE A 137 12.18 1.98 4.91
CA PHE A 137 11.18 1.14 4.25
C PHE A 137 11.76 0.60 2.94
N PRO A 138 11.59 -0.68 2.59
CA PRO A 138 10.94 -1.75 3.35
C PRO A 138 11.58 -2.04 4.72
N ALA A 139 10.79 -2.55 5.67
CA ALA A 139 11.22 -2.82 7.04
C ALA A 139 11.16 -4.31 7.41
N PRO A 140 12.14 -4.84 8.18
CA PRO A 140 12.20 -6.25 8.56
C PRO A 140 11.14 -6.62 9.62
N PRO A 141 10.79 -7.91 9.76
CA PRO A 141 9.83 -8.36 10.77
C PRO A 141 10.27 -8.04 12.20
N PHE A 142 9.30 -7.76 13.08
CA PHE A 142 9.55 -7.61 14.51
C PHE A 142 10.21 -8.84 15.15
N GLN A 143 11.14 -8.58 16.08
CA GLN A 143 11.75 -9.59 16.94
C GLN A 143 11.23 -9.42 18.37
N PHE A 144 10.80 -10.50 19.00
CA PHE A 144 10.26 -10.51 20.36
C PHE A 144 11.05 -11.48 21.26
N THR A 145 11.00 -11.26 22.56
CA THR A 145 11.70 -12.08 23.55
C THR A 145 11.16 -13.51 23.58
N SER A 146 12.01 -14.48 23.94
CA SER A 146 11.66 -15.90 23.77
C SER A 146 10.45 -16.36 24.57
N ASP A 147 10.08 -15.67 25.65
CA ASP A 147 8.85 -15.87 26.43
C ASP A 147 7.59 -15.49 25.65
N VAL A 148 7.61 -14.37 24.91
CA VAL A 148 6.51 -13.95 24.02
C VAL A 148 6.29 -14.99 22.93
N VAL A 149 7.38 -15.38 22.26
CA VAL A 149 7.35 -16.38 21.18
C VAL A 149 6.86 -17.74 21.70
N LYS A 150 7.31 -18.19 22.88
CA LYS A 150 6.83 -19.42 23.52
C LYS A 150 5.35 -19.35 23.91
N LYS A 151 4.86 -18.22 24.44
CA LYS A 151 3.46 -18.10 24.89
C LYS A 151 2.47 -17.92 23.74
N MET A 152 2.85 -17.23 22.66
CA MET A 152 2.05 -17.18 21.44
C MET A 152 2.09 -18.52 20.69
N GLY A 153 3.26 -19.15 20.64
CA GLY A 153 3.50 -20.37 19.88
C GLY A 153 3.25 -20.13 18.38
N ARG A 154 2.58 -21.09 17.72
CA ARG A 154 2.24 -21.02 16.28
C ARG A 154 1.26 -19.90 15.90
N ARG A 155 0.79 -19.10 16.86
CA ARG A 155 -0.22 -18.04 16.66
C ARG A 155 0.36 -16.66 16.41
N LEU A 156 1.68 -16.50 16.37
CA LEU A 156 2.34 -15.22 16.08
C LEU A 156 3.17 -15.34 14.80
N HIS A 157 2.83 -14.51 13.82
CA HIS A 157 3.51 -14.42 12.52
C HIS A 157 4.08 -13.02 12.36
N CYS A 158 5.37 -12.84 12.66
CA CYS A 158 6.06 -11.59 12.36
C CYS A 158 6.30 -11.48 10.85
N VAL A 159 5.91 -10.36 10.24
CA VAL A 159 6.03 -10.11 8.80
C VAL A 159 6.69 -8.74 8.52
N PRO A 160 7.35 -8.55 7.36
CA PRO A 160 7.94 -7.26 6.99
C PRO A 160 6.88 -6.24 6.56
N ASP A 161 7.25 -4.96 6.47
CA ASP A 161 6.48 -3.93 5.75
C ASP A 161 7.19 -3.60 4.42
N PRO A 162 6.61 -3.87 3.25
CA PRO A 162 5.30 -4.49 3.04
C PRO A 162 5.37 -6.03 3.09
N CYS A 163 4.20 -6.68 3.11
CA CYS A 163 4.07 -8.14 3.04
C CYS A 163 2.92 -8.54 2.10
N VAL A 164 3.01 -9.72 1.50
CA VAL A 164 1.86 -10.45 0.94
C VAL A 164 1.79 -11.81 1.61
N ALA A 165 0.66 -12.14 2.24
CA ALA A 165 0.41 -13.43 2.87
C ALA A 165 -0.89 -14.04 2.35
N ARG A 166 -0.95 -15.38 2.26
CA ARG A 166 -2.11 -16.10 1.74
C ARG A 166 -2.88 -16.77 2.86
N ILE A 167 -4.06 -16.24 3.19
CA ILE A 167 -4.90 -16.64 4.32
C ILE A 167 -6.08 -17.45 3.78
N ASN A 168 -6.11 -18.76 4.05
CA ASN A 168 -7.16 -19.68 3.58
C ASN A 168 -7.45 -19.59 2.06
N GLY A 169 -6.41 -19.39 1.25
CA GLY A 169 -6.49 -19.22 -0.21
C GLY A 169 -6.48 -17.76 -0.67
N VAL A 170 -7.00 -16.83 0.13
CA VAL A 170 -7.05 -15.40 -0.20
C VAL A 170 -5.66 -14.77 -0.07
N GLU A 171 -5.11 -14.24 -1.15
CA GLU A 171 -3.90 -13.41 -1.10
C GLU A 171 -4.23 -12.01 -0.55
N VAL A 172 -3.63 -11.68 0.58
CA VAL A 172 -3.77 -10.39 1.28
C VAL A 172 -2.40 -9.72 1.32
N ALA A 173 -2.27 -8.58 0.67
CA ALA A 173 -1.13 -7.69 0.83
C ALA A 173 -1.34 -6.73 2.02
N PHE A 174 -0.25 -6.19 2.55
CA PHE A 174 -0.19 -5.43 3.80
C PHE A 174 0.93 -4.39 3.74
N THR A 175 0.65 -3.12 4.04
CA THR A 175 1.67 -2.08 4.21
C THR A 175 1.30 -0.97 5.20
N GLY A 176 2.30 -0.52 5.96
CA GLY A 176 2.29 0.62 6.88
C GLY A 176 2.84 1.93 6.30
N SER A 177 3.23 1.93 5.01
CA SER A 177 4.07 2.95 4.37
C SER A 177 3.45 4.33 4.11
N GLU A 178 2.18 4.57 4.47
CA GLU A 178 1.40 5.78 4.13
C GLU A 178 1.42 6.11 2.62
N VAL A 179 1.69 5.13 1.73
CA VAL A 179 1.86 5.31 0.27
C VAL A 179 0.73 6.13 -0.38
N VAL A 180 -0.51 5.95 0.06
CA VAL A 180 -1.68 6.70 -0.43
C VAL A 180 -1.56 8.21 -0.15
N VAL A 181 -1.01 8.58 1.01
CA VAL A 181 -0.74 9.98 1.38
C VAL A 181 0.40 10.53 0.52
N HIS A 182 1.42 9.71 0.24
CA HIS A 182 2.56 10.10 -0.59
C HIS A 182 2.16 10.32 -2.04
N LEU A 183 1.36 9.41 -2.62
CA LEU A 183 0.73 9.59 -3.92
C LEU A 183 -0.20 10.81 -3.91
N SER A 184 -1.00 11.04 -2.87
CA SER A 184 -1.91 12.22 -2.81
C SER A 184 -1.22 13.59 -2.89
N LYS A 185 0.10 13.66 -2.65
CA LYS A 185 0.89 14.89 -2.75
C LYS A 185 1.60 15.05 -4.10
N ASN A 186 1.65 14.01 -4.92
CA ASN A 186 2.44 13.96 -6.15
C ASN A 186 1.61 13.59 -7.39
N GLU A 187 0.44 12.98 -7.18
CA GLU A 187 -0.66 12.80 -8.15
C GLU A 187 -1.04 14.14 -8.80
N TRP A 188 -1.36 14.07 -10.09
CA TRP A 188 -2.27 15.01 -10.71
C TRP A 188 -3.43 14.29 -11.39
N HIS A 189 -4.58 14.94 -11.43
CA HIS A 189 -5.81 14.42 -12.01
C HIS A 189 -6.67 15.56 -12.58
N ARG A 190 -7.35 15.29 -13.69
CA ARG A 190 -8.35 16.16 -14.32
C ARG A 190 -9.55 15.34 -14.75
N SER A 191 -10.69 15.56 -14.08
CA SER A 191 -11.99 15.09 -14.54
C SER A 191 -12.66 16.17 -15.43
N PRO A 192 -13.52 15.79 -16.39
CA PRO A 192 -14.27 16.76 -17.21
C PRO A 192 -15.12 17.75 -16.39
N ASN A 193 -15.63 17.31 -15.24
CA ASN A 193 -16.49 18.11 -14.35
C ASN A 193 -15.70 18.92 -13.31
N GLN A 194 -14.37 18.81 -13.26
CA GLN A 194 -13.49 19.25 -12.14
C GLN A 194 -13.77 18.59 -10.77
N GLU A 195 -14.80 17.75 -10.66
CA GLU A 195 -15.11 17.00 -9.45
C GLU A 195 -14.05 15.92 -9.17
N ASN A 196 -13.48 15.92 -7.96
CA ASN A 196 -12.54 14.90 -7.49
C ASN A 196 -13.31 13.81 -6.72
N GLN A 197 -14.37 13.27 -7.32
CA GLN A 197 -15.39 12.47 -6.63
C GLN A 197 -14.80 11.27 -5.88
N ASP A 198 -13.81 10.59 -6.46
CA ASP A 198 -13.21 9.39 -5.89
C ASP A 198 -11.66 9.49 -5.85
N ARG A 199 -11.15 10.51 -5.16
CA ARG A 199 -9.70 10.73 -5.03
C ARG A 199 -8.94 9.53 -4.46
N ILE A 200 -9.36 9.04 -3.29
CA ILE A 200 -8.66 7.96 -2.58
C ILE A 200 -8.60 6.72 -3.47
N THR A 201 -9.66 6.51 -4.25
CA THR A 201 -9.85 5.42 -5.21
C THR A 201 -8.78 5.39 -6.31
N ARG A 202 -8.61 6.50 -7.02
CA ARG A 202 -7.64 6.64 -8.10
C ARG A 202 -6.21 6.49 -7.59
N LEU A 203 -5.90 7.11 -6.44
CA LEU A 203 -4.62 6.93 -5.74
C LEU A 203 -4.29 5.47 -5.39
N ASN A 204 -5.29 4.60 -5.34
CA ASN A 204 -5.13 3.18 -4.97
C ASN A 204 -5.22 2.21 -6.14
N SER A 205 -5.82 2.59 -7.27
CA SER A 205 -5.66 1.80 -8.49
C SER A 205 -4.18 1.76 -8.88
N HIS A 206 -3.46 2.88 -8.74
CA HIS A 206 -2.03 2.98 -9.00
C HIS A 206 -1.16 1.87 -8.36
N LEU A 207 -1.53 1.35 -7.18
CA LEU A 207 -0.79 0.24 -6.55
C LEU A 207 -0.96 -1.08 -7.31
N LEU A 208 -2.16 -1.34 -7.82
CA LEU A 208 -2.47 -2.52 -8.65
C LEU A 208 -1.93 -2.33 -10.07
N ASP A 209 -2.20 -1.16 -10.66
CA ASP A 209 -1.88 -0.81 -12.06
C ASP A 209 -0.37 -0.83 -12.30
N GLN A 210 0.41 -0.23 -11.39
CA GLN A 210 1.88 -0.26 -11.39
C GLN A 210 2.46 -1.54 -10.76
N ARG A 211 1.60 -2.48 -10.32
CA ARG A 211 1.97 -3.73 -9.66
C ARG A 211 3.00 -3.54 -8.54
N SER A 212 2.82 -2.52 -7.70
CA SER A 212 3.73 -2.21 -6.60
C SER A 212 2.99 -1.62 -5.40
N LEU A 213 3.32 -2.12 -4.20
CA LEU A 213 2.86 -1.56 -2.92
C LEU A 213 3.51 -0.21 -2.58
N TYR A 214 4.50 0.23 -3.37
CA TYR A 214 5.05 1.58 -3.30
C TYR A 214 5.54 2.02 -4.70
N PRO A 215 4.64 2.57 -5.56
CA PRO A 215 4.98 2.92 -6.94
C PRO A 215 5.53 4.36 -7.10
N LEU A 216 5.62 5.14 -6.02
CA LEU A 216 6.07 6.53 -6.10
C LEU A 216 7.61 6.62 -6.25
N SER A 217 8.03 7.18 -7.38
CA SER A 217 9.42 7.52 -7.69
C SER A 217 9.56 9.05 -7.89
N PRO A 218 10.60 9.70 -7.32
CA PRO A 218 11.44 9.23 -6.21
C PRO A 218 10.60 9.00 -4.93
N PRO A 219 11.02 8.10 -4.02
CA PRO A 219 10.24 7.77 -2.83
C PRO A 219 10.17 8.94 -1.84
N ALA A 220 9.00 9.14 -1.23
CA ALA A 220 8.76 10.22 -0.27
C ALA A 220 9.23 9.89 1.17
N ILE A 221 9.91 8.76 1.35
CA ILE A 221 10.39 8.20 2.62
C ILE A 221 11.79 7.57 2.43
N PRO A 222 12.60 7.43 3.49
CA PRO A 222 13.89 6.74 3.43
C PRO A 222 13.78 5.29 2.94
N SER A 223 14.21 5.06 1.69
CA SER A 223 14.09 3.80 0.96
C SER A 223 15.19 3.63 -0.08
N SER A 224 15.62 2.39 -0.33
CA SER A 224 16.41 2.04 -1.51
C SER A 224 15.49 1.70 -2.69
N THR A 225 15.70 2.32 -3.85
CA THR A 225 14.93 2.02 -5.08
C THR A 225 15.06 0.55 -5.51
N GLU A 226 16.20 -0.10 -5.24
CA GLU A 226 16.38 -1.54 -5.50
C GLU A 226 15.48 -2.38 -4.59
N GLU A 227 15.42 -2.05 -3.29
CA GLU A 227 14.61 -2.78 -2.32
C GLU A 227 13.12 -2.57 -2.56
N LEU A 228 12.69 -1.35 -2.92
CA LEU A 228 11.32 -1.07 -3.35
C LEU A 228 10.94 -1.94 -4.57
N THR A 229 11.77 -1.93 -5.62
CA THR A 229 11.56 -2.73 -6.83
C THR A 229 11.49 -4.22 -6.52
N LYS A 230 12.27 -4.71 -5.56
CA LYS A 230 12.40 -6.12 -5.21
C LYS A 230 11.33 -6.64 -4.24
N LEU A 231 10.87 -5.81 -3.31
CA LEU A 231 10.03 -6.22 -2.17
C LEU A 231 8.61 -5.64 -2.22
N CYS A 232 8.38 -4.52 -2.90
CA CYS A 232 7.04 -3.95 -3.10
C CYS A 232 6.32 -4.53 -4.33
N SER A 233 7.04 -5.14 -5.28
CA SER A 233 6.49 -5.66 -6.53
C SER A 233 5.48 -6.80 -6.33
N LEU A 234 4.34 -6.68 -7.01
CA LEU A 234 3.23 -7.61 -7.02
C LEU A 234 3.28 -8.50 -8.29
N ARG A 235 3.23 -9.82 -8.11
CA ARG A 235 3.21 -10.78 -9.25
C ARG A 235 1.83 -10.88 -9.90
N THR A 236 0.80 -10.67 -9.09
CA THR A 236 -0.63 -10.76 -9.36
C THR A 236 -1.30 -9.62 -8.59
N ALA A 237 -2.47 -9.16 -9.03
CA ALA A 237 -3.28 -8.26 -8.21
C ALA A 237 -3.79 -9.04 -6.99
N PRO A 238 -3.45 -8.66 -5.74
CA PRO A 238 -3.88 -9.40 -4.57
C PRO A 238 -5.35 -9.11 -4.28
N HIS A 239 -6.12 -10.15 -4.01
CA HIS A 239 -7.56 -10.10 -3.68
C HIS A 239 -7.89 -9.08 -2.57
N VAL A 240 -6.95 -8.83 -1.65
CA VAL A 240 -7.04 -7.77 -0.64
C VAL A 240 -5.68 -7.04 -0.51
N VAL A 241 -5.61 -5.71 -0.35
CA VAL A 241 -4.33 -4.96 -0.22
C VAL A 241 -4.36 -3.89 0.89
N ILE A 242 -4.01 -4.26 2.11
CA ILE A 242 -4.14 -3.45 3.33
C ILE A 242 -3.10 -2.34 3.45
N CYS A 243 -3.44 -1.13 2.99
CA CYS A 243 -2.66 0.10 3.12
C CYS A 243 -3.11 0.93 4.34
N SER A 244 -2.46 0.73 5.47
CA SER A 244 -2.63 1.57 6.66
C SER A 244 -2.26 3.03 6.37
N SER A 245 -3.10 3.99 6.77
CA SER A 245 -2.77 5.42 6.69
C SER A 245 -3.44 6.29 7.76
N LEU A 246 -3.01 7.56 7.87
CA LEU A 246 -3.67 8.60 8.68
C LEU A 246 -4.98 9.14 8.07
N LEU A 247 -5.32 8.75 6.84
CA LEU A 247 -6.51 9.21 6.11
C LEU A 247 -7.81 8.65 6.69
N ALA A 248 -8.95 9.23 6.31
CA ALA A 248 -10.26 8.77 6.72
C ALA A 248 -10.53 7.32 6.29
N ALA A 249 -11.12 6.53 7.19
CA ALA A 249 -11.54 5.15 6.95
C ALA A 249 -12.39 5.01 5.68
N SER A 250 -12.20 3.94 4.91
CA SER A 250 -12.75 3.88 3.56
C SER A 250 -13.00 2.43 3.11
N ILE A 251 -14.04 2.20 2.28
CA ILE A 251 -14.36 0.89 1.67
C ILE A 251 -14.94 1.03 0.26
N LYS A 252 -14.51 0.15 -0.67
CA LYS A 252 -15.26 -0.49 -1.78
C LYS A 252 -14.34 -1.50 -2.55
N ASN A 253 -14.30 -1.53 -3.88
CA ASN A 253 -13.63 -2.55 -4.73
C ASN A 253 -12.88 -1.92 -5.95
N ILE A 254 -11.63 -2.33 -6.24
CA ILE A 254 -10.87 -1.95 -7.46
C ILE A 254 -10.54 -3.22 -8.27
N ASN A 255 -11.08 -3.38 -9.49
CA ASN A 255 -10.74 -4.50 -10.38
C ASN A 255 -10.80 -5.88 -9.69
N ASN A 256 -11.87 -6.13 -8.92
CA ASN A 256 -12.10 -7.29 -8.05
C ASN A 256 -11.12 -7.46 -6.87
N SER A 257 -10.16 -6.56 -6.71
CA SER A 257 -9.25 -6.48 -5.57
C SER A 257 -9.78 -5.50 -4.54
N ILE A 258 -9.97 -5.97 -3.31
CA ILE A 258 -10.30 -5.12 -2.17
C ILE A 258 -8.99 -4.55 -1.61
N VAL A 259 -8.47 -3.51 -2.27
CA VAL A 259 -7.39 -2.66 -1.70
C VAL A 259 -7.87 -2.09 -0.35
N ALA A 260 -7.07 -1.36 0.45
CA ALA A 260 -7.49 -1.09 1.83
C ALA A 260 -6.96 0.13 2.62
N ASN A 261 -7.83 0.79 3.42
CA ASN A 261 -7.51 1.75 4.51
C ASN A 261 -8.61 1.86 5.63
N PRO A 262 -8.22 1.87 6.92
CA PRO A 262 -9.06 1.75 8.13
C PRO A 262 -9.52 3.02 8.86
N GLY A 263 -8.82 4.16 8.70
CA GLY A 263 -8.76 5.16 9.78
C GLY A 263 -7.97 4.68 11.01
N ILE A 264 -7.95 5.47 12.09
CA ILE A 264 -7.01 5.24 13.21
C ILE A 264 -7.65 4.45 14.36
N MET A 265 -7.00 3.37 14.81
CA MET A 265 -7.48 2.52 15.90
C MET A 265 -7.59 3.24 17.26
N ALA A 266 -6.74 4.24 17.53
CA ALA A 266 -6.85 5.10 18.72
C ALA A 266 -6.51 6.56 18.38
N ARG A 267 -7.51 7.45 18.46
CA ARG A 267 -7.38 8.90 18.30
C ARG A 267 -8.20 9.59 19.41
N GLY A 268 -7.55 9.87 20.53
CA GLY A 268 -8.25 10.32 21.74
C GLY A 268 -9.15 9.22 22.31
N GLY A 269 -10.36 9.58 22.74
CA GLY A 269 -11.38 8.62 23.20
C GLY A 269 -12.25 8.04 22.08
N SER A 270 -11.67 7.77 20.91
CA SER A 270 -12.38 7.21 19.75
C SER A 270 -11.43 6.45 18.82
N GLY A 271 -11.95 5.49 18.05
CA GLY A 271 -11.14 4.80 17.04
C GLY A 271 -11.95 4.07 15.96
N THR A 272 -11.24 3.50 14.98
CA THR A 272 -11.81 2.59 13.98
C THR A 272 -10.90 1.39 13.71
N PHE A 273 -11.51 0.23 13.46
CA PHE A 273 -10.84 -0.97 12.98
C PHE A 273 -11.66 -1.63 11.85
N LEU A 274 -11.10 -2.67 11.25
CA LEU A 274 -11.77 -3.47 10.23
C LEU A 274 -12.23 -4.82 10.78
N ARG A 275 -13.44 -5.21 10.42
CA ARG A 275 -13.88 -6.60 10.37
C ARG A 275 -14.03 -7.09 8.93
N CYS A 276 -13.29 -8.13 8.57
CA CYS A 276 -13.55 -8.96 7.39
C CYS A 276 -14.27 -10.24 7.79
N GLU A 277 -15.26 -10.67 7.00
CA GLU A 277 -15.89 -11.98 7.11
C GLU A 277 -15.87 -12.63 5.71
N PHE A 278 -15.20 -13.78 5.55
CA PHE A 278 -15.00 -14.46 4.26
C PHE A 278 -15.65 -15.85 4.25
N SER A 279 -16.45 -16.17 3.22
CA SER A 279 -17.03 -17.51 3.07
C SER A 279 -16.12 -18.41 2.22
N THR A 280 -15.15 -19.06 2.86
CA THR A 280 -14.13 -19.91 2.19
C THR A 280 -14.70 -21.16 1.52
N SER A 281 -15.95 -21.53 1.81
CA SER A 281 -16.68 -22.60 1.11
C SER A 281 -17.36 -22.16 -0.20
N VAL A 282 -17.44 -20.85 -0.45
CA VAL A 282 -18.06 -20.26 -1.65
C VAL A 282 -16.99 -19.65 -2.57
N ALA A 283 -15.94 -19.09 -1.98
CA ALA A 283 -14.82 -18.46 -2.70
C ALA A 283 -13.80 -19.49 -3.26
N GLN A 284 -14.23 -20.39 -4.14
CA GLN A 284 -13.30 -21.21 -4.93
C GLN A 284 -12.37 -20.27 -5.75
N ASP A 285 -11.07 -20.42 -5.53
CA ASP A 285 -9.99 -19.60 -6.09
C ASP A 285 -10.14 -18.08 -5.88
N ALA A 286 -10.95 -17.64 -4.90
CA ALA A 286 -11.19 -16.26 -4.50
C ALA A 286 -11.55 -15.25 -5.62
N SER A 287 -11.90 -15.74 -6.82
CA SER A 287 -12.21 -14.95 -8.03
C SER A 287 -13.32 -13.92 -7.82
N ASN A 288 -14.39 -14.30 -7.12
CA ASN A 288 -15.54 -13.45 -6.78
C ASN A 288 -15.53 -13.07 -5.28
N LEU A 289 -14.36 -12.80 -4.70
CA LEU A 289 -14.25 -12.43 -3.27
C LEU A 289 -15.16 -11.26 -2.87
N PRO A 290 -15.32 -10.17 -3.65
CA PRO A 290 -16.19 -9.04 -3.28
C PRO A 290 -17.65 -9.44 -3.03
N ASP A 291 -18.19 -10.39 -3.81
CA ASP A 291 -19.58 -10.83 -3.71
C ASP A 291 -19.80 -11.88 -2.59
N CYS A 292 -18.72 -12.54 -2.17
CA CYS A 292 -18.73 -13.68 -1.24
C CYS A 292 -18.15 -13.35 0.15
N SER A 293 -18.06 -12.06 0.48
CA SER A 293 -17.48 -11.57 1.74
C SER A 293 -18.12 -10.27 2.24
N ARG A 294 -17.82 -9.90 3.49
CA ARG A 294 -18.24 -8.65 4.12
C ARG A 294 -17.03 -7.93 4.67
N PHE A 295 -16.91 -6.64 4.35
CA PHE A 295 -15.92 -5.72 4.91
C PHE A 295 -16.63 -4.58 5.62
N GLU A 296 -16.18 -4.22 6.83
CA GLU A 296 -16.85 -3.22 7.66
C GLU A 296 -15.86 -2.42 8.50
N ILE A 297 -15.93 -1.08 8.41
CA ILE A 297 -15.27 -0.18 9.36
C ILE A 297 -16.12 -0.13 10.64
N VAL A 298 -15.61 -0.72 11.72
CA VAL A 298 -16.23 -0.72 13.04
C VAL A 298 -15.60 0.37 13.90
N LYS A 299 -16.41 1.10 14.66
CA LYS A 299 -15.94 2.12 15.62
C LYS A 299 -15.64 1.50 16.99
N LEU A 300 -14.67 2.11 17.67
CA LEU A 300 -14.31 1.89 19.08
C LEU A 300 -14.77 3.09 19.92
#